data_AF-A0A6L7JQW2-F1
#
_entry.id   AF-A0A6L7JQW2-F1
#
_cell.length_a   1.000
_cell.length_b   1.000
_cell.length_c   1.000
_cell.angle_alpha   90.00
_cell.angle_beta   90.00
_cell.angle_gamma   90.00
#
_symmetry.space_group_name_H-M   'P 1'
#
loop_
_entity.id
_entity.type
_entity.pdbx_description
1 polymer ?
#
loop_
_entity_poly.entity_id
_entity_poly.type
_entity_poly.pdbx_seq_one_letter_code
_entity_poly.pdbx_strand_id
1 'polypeptide(L)' 'LVTHDLREAVFLADTVHVMSARPGQIIVSRTIPIPRPRPIELTYETEFAELTHELRGHIAEARG' A
#
# COMPACT_ATOMS: atom_id res chain seq x y z
N LEU A 1 -0.34 0.03 12.33
CA LEU A 1 0.93 0.60 11.84
C LEU A 1 0.60 1.80 10.97
N VAL A 2 1.28 2.93 11.17
CA VAL A 2 1.23 4.06 10.24
C VAL A 2 2.66 4.27 9.75
N THR A 3 2.87 4.21 8.44
CA THR A 3 4.19 4.35 7.83
C THR A 3 4.09 5.22 6.58
N HIS A 4 5.21 5.83 6.21
CA HIS A 4 5.37 6.54 4.95
C HIS A 4 6.07 5.67 3.90
N ASP A 5 6.49 4.46 4.26
CA ASP A 5 7.03 3.47 3.34
C ASP A 5 5.90 2.56 2.83
N LEU A 6 5.58 2.71 1.54
CA LEU A 6 4.52 1.95 0.90
C LEU A 6 4.85 0.47 0.76
N ARG A 7 6.13 0.11 0.51
CA ARG A 7 6.51 -1.30 0.37
C ARG A 7 6.41 -2.00 1.72
N GLU A 8 6.81 -1.32 2.79
CA GLU A 8 6.61 -1.81 4.16
C GLU A 8 5.12 -2.03 4.45
N ALA A 9 4.26 -1.06 4.11
CA ALA A 9 2.82 -1.17 4.33
C ALA A 9 2.20 -2.38 3.61
N VAL A 10 2.52 -2.57 2.33
CA VAL A 10 2.02 -3.71 1.53
C VAL A 10 2.58 -5.03 2.07
N PHE A 11 3.85 -5.08 2.45
CA PHE A 11 4.49 -6.29 2.97
C PHE A 11 3.92 -6.70 4.34
N LEU A 12 3.63 -5.75 5.22
CA LEU A 12 3.23 -6.03 6.61
C LEU A 12 1.73 -6.07 6.84
N ALA A 13 0.89 -5.47 6.00
CA ALA A 13 -0.53 -5.34 6.26
C ALA A 13 -1.38 -6.30 5.43
N ASP A 14 -2.51 -6.73 5.98
CA ASP A 14 -3.54 -7.45 5.21
C ASP A 14 -4.50 -6.46 4.51
N THR A 15 -4.58 -5.23 5.04
CA THR A 15 -5.31 -4.10 4.45
C THR A 15 -4.48 -2.82 4.56
N VAL A 16 -4.35 -2.07 3.46
CA VAL A 16 -3.70 -0.76 3.42
C VAL A 16 -4.76 0.32 3.22
N HIS A 17 -4.69 1.36 4.06
CA HIS A 17 -5.52 2.56 3.91
C HIS A 17 -4.67 3.73 3.42
N VAL A 18 -5.12 4.44 2.38
CA VAL A 18 -4.52 5.70 1.94
C VAL A 18 -5.34 6.85 2.50
N MET A 19 -4.65 7.85 3.04
CA MET A 19 -5.27 9.05 3.59
C MET A 19 -5.05 10.26 2.68
N SER A 20 -6.05 11.13 2.57
CA SER A 20 -5.95 12.42 1.89
C SER A 20 -4.99 13.38 2.61
N ALA A 21 -4.51 14.38 1.87
CA ALA A 21 -4.01 15.60 2.50
C ALA A 21 -5.12 16.30 3.29
N ARG A 22 -4.74 17.24 4.17
CA ARG A 22 -5.63 17.91 5.13
C ARG A 22 -6.97 18.36 4.50
N PRO A 23 -8.12 18.07 5.14
CA PRO A 23 -8.30 17.27 6.35
C PRO A 23 -8.09 15.76 6.06
N GLY A 24 -7.40 15.06 6.96
CA GLY A 24 -7.04 13.66 6.74
C GLY A 24 -8.25 12.73 6.78
N GLN A 25 -8.61 12.18 5.62
CA GLN A 25 -9.70 11.22 5.45
C GLN A 25 -9.17 9.96 4.77
N ILE A 26 -9.74 8.80 5.09
CA ILE A 26 -9.44 7.58 4.34
C ILE A 26 -10.10 7.71 2.97
N ILE A 27 -9.29 7.67 1.92
CA ILE A 27 -9.74 7.77 0.53
C ILE A 27 -9.66 6.44 -0.21
N VAL A 28 -8.82 5.52 0.27
CA VAL A 28 -8.68 4.17 -0.28
C VAL A 28 -8.56 3.18 0.86
N SER A 29 -9.23 2.04 0.70
CA SER A 29 -9.06 0.85 1.54
C SER A 29 -8.81 -0.34 0.65
N ARG A 30 -7.59 -0.88 0.68
CA ARG A 30 -7.14 -1.95 -0.22
C ARG A 30 -6.77 -3.19 0.55
N THR A 31 -7.48 -4.29 0.31
CA THR A 31 -7.05 -5.62 0.77
C THR A 31 -5.86 -6.09 -0.04
N ILE A 32 -4.85 -6.65 0.64
CA ILE A 32 -3.64 -7.19 0.04
C ILE A 32 -3.85 -8.69 -0.18
N PRO A 33 -4.03 -9.16 -1.42
CA PRO A 33 -4.39 -10.56 -1.72
C PRO A 33 -3.20 -11.52 -1.62
N ILE A 34 -2.18 -11.17 -0.82
CA ILE A 34 -0.94 -11.93 -0.68
C ILE A 34 -0.98 -12.65 0.67
N PRO A 35 -1.11 -13.98 0.69
CA PRO A 35 -1.23 -14.75 1.94
C PRO A 35 0.06 -14.73 2.76
N ARG A 36 -0.06 -15.05 4.05
CA ARG A 36 1.08 -15.27 4.94
C ARG A 36 1.54 -16.74 4.85
N PRO A 37 2.83 -17.05 5.05
CA PRO A 37 3.94 -16.12 5.28
C PRO A 37 4.39 -15.41 4.01
N ARG A 38 4.82 -14.14 4.12
CA ARG A 38 5.37 -13.37 3.00
C ARG A 38 6.89 -13.41 3.05
N PRO A 39 7.56 -14.16 2.15
CA PRO A 39 9.02 -14.16 2.07
C PRO A 39 9.51 -12.82 1.51
N ILE A 40 10.75 -12.43 1.82
CA ILE A 40 11.28 -11.12 1.38
C ILE A 40 11.42 -11.06 -0.15
N GLU A 41 11.63 -12.21 -0.78
CA GLU A 41 11.73 -12.42 -2.22
C GLU A 41 10.47 -11.94 -2.95
N LEU A 42 9.30 -12.07 -2.31
CA LEU A 42 8.02 -11.62 -2.86
C LEU A 42 8.00 -10.11 -3.15
N THR A 43 8.84 -9.31 -2.47
CA THR A 43 8.92 -7.86 -2.72
C THR A 43 9.54 -7.50 -4.07
N TYR A 44 10.11 -8.48 -4.78
CA TYR A 44 10.66 -8.36 -6.13
C TYR A 44 9.72 -8.89 -7.22
N GLU A 45 8.63 -9.55 -6.83
CA GLU A 45 7.67 -10.13 -7.77
C GLU A 45 6.78 -9.06 -8.41
N THR A 46 6.34 -9.33 -9.64
CA THR A 46 5.53 -8.39 -10.43
C THR A 46 4.22 -8.01 -9.72
N GLU A 47 3.51 -8.97 -9.13
CA GLU A 47 2.24 -8.72 -8.43
C GLU A 47 2.41 -7.73 -7.25
N PHE A 48 3.53 -7.84 -6.52
CA PHE A 48 3.83 -6.92 -5.42
C PHE A 48 4.16 -5.52 -5.95
N ALA A 49 4.92 -5.45 -7.05
CA ALA A 49 5.27 -4.19 -7.71
C ALA A 49 4.02 -3.48 -8.26
N GLU A 50 3.09 -4.22 -8.87
CA GLU A 50 1.82 -3.70 -9.38
C GLU A 50 0.94 -3.15 -8.25
N LEU A 51 0.79 -3.89 -7.15
CA LEU A 51 0.02 -3.44 -5.99
C LEU A 51 0.62 -2.17 -5.34
N THR A 52 1.95 -2.11 -5.29
CA THR A 52 2.67 -0.91 -4.82
C THR A 52 2.47 0.26 -5.79
N HIS A 53 2.47 0.01 -7.10
CA HIS A 53 2.26 1.05 -8.11
C HIS A 53 0.83 1.61 -8.06
N GLU A 54 -0.18 0.75 -7.94
CA GLU A 54 -1.59 1.12 -7.76
C GLU A 54 -1.76 2.08 -6.57
N LEU A 55 -1.29 1.68 -5.38
CA LEU A 55 -1.41 2.48 -4.18
C LEU A 55 -0.60 3.79 -4.24
N ARG A 56 0.53 3.80 -4.94
CA ARG A 56 1.31 5.03 -5.18
C ARG A 56 0.55 6.02 -6.05
N GLY A 57 -0.23 5.56 -7.02
CA GLY A 57 -1.12 6.39 -7.82
C GLY A 57 -2.12 7.16 -6.93
N HIS A 58 -2.80 6.45 -6.04
CA HIS A 58 -3.74 7.08 -5.10
C HIS A 58 -3.08 8.09 -4.16
N ILE A 59 -1.86 7.82 -3.70
CA ILE A 59 -1.10 8.77 -2.88
C ILE A 59 -0.75 10.03 -3.68
N ALA A 60 -0.42 9.90 -4.97
CA ALA A 60 -0.13 11.03 -5.83
C ALA A 60 -1.37 11.90 -6.08
N GLU A 61 -2.51 11.28 -6.39
CA GLU A 61 -3.81 11.95 -6.54
C GLU A 61 -4.22 12.69 -5.26
N ALA A 62 -4.01 12.09 -4.09
CA ALA A 62 -4.33 12.66 -2.79
C ALA A 62 -3.51 13.90 -2.39
N ARG A 63 -2.38 14.11 -3.08
CA ARG A 63 -1.44 15.22 -2.83
C ARG A 63 -1.58 16.36 -3.83
N GLY A 64 -2.21 16.11 -4.99
CA GLY A 64 -2.57 17.13 -5.97
C GLY A 64 -3.80 17.91 -5.51
#